data_AF-A0A519KND3-F1
#
_entry.id   AF-A0A519KND3-F1
#
_cell.length_a   1.000
_cell.length_b   1.000
_cell.length_c   1.000
_cell.angle_alpha   90.00
_cell.angle_beta   90.00
_cell.angle_gamma   90.00
#
_symmetry.space_group_name_H-M   'P 1'
#
loop_
_entity.id
_entity.type
_entity.pdbx_description
1 polymer ?
#
loop_
_entity_poly.entity_id
_entity_poly.type
_entity_poly.pdbx_seq_one_letter_code
_entity_poly.pdbx_strand_id
1 'polypeptide(L)'
;MTFGIDRLISDAALRAPLEGRRVGLVAHPASVTADLTHSVDALMAAGVNITAAFGPQHGMKGDLQDNMMESPDYTDPVYGFPVFS
;
A
#
# COMPACT_ATOMS: atom_id res chain seq x y z
N MET A 1 0.59 -11.49 16.95
CA MET A 1 -0.04 -12.09 15.76
C MET A 1 0.78 -11.66 14.56
N THR A 2 1.02 -12.53 13.59
CA THR A 2 1.79 -12.18 12.38
C THR A 2 0.81 -12.03 11.23
N PHE A 3 0.71 -10.84 10.62
CA PHE A 3 -0.16 -10.61 9.47
C PHE A 3 0.51 -11.08 8.18
N GLY A 4 -0.28 -11.19 7.10
CA GLY A 4 0.24 -11.58 5.79
C GLY A 4 1.32 -10.62 5.29
N ILE A 5 1.17 -9.32 5.55
CA ILE A 5 2.14 -8.31 5.18
C ILE A 5 3.48 -8.47 5.92
N ASP A 6 3.45 -8.77 7.23
CA ASP A 6 4.67 -9.01 8.01
C ASP A 6 5.44 -10.20 7.46
N ARG A 7 4.73 -11.28 7.08
CA ARG A 7 5.35 -12.46 6.45
C ARG A 7 5.94 -12.15 5.09
N LEU A 8 5.22 -11.40 4.26
CA LEU A 8 5.69 -11.03 2.94
C LEU A 8 6.98 -10.19 3.03
N ILE A 9 7.06 -9.24 3.95
CA ILE A 9 8.26 -8.40 4.12
C ILE A 9 9.44 -9.22 4.64
N SER A 10 9.21 -10.11 5.61
CA SER A 10 10.27 -10.88 6.27
C SER A 10 10.79 -12.09 5.47
N ASP A 11 10.00 -12.64 4.55
CA ASP A 11 10.38 -13.81 3.75
C ASP A 11 10.71 -13.43 2.29
N ALA A 12 12.00 -13.50 1.94
CA ALA A 12 12.48 -13.20 0.59
C ALA A 12 11.92 -14.16 -0.47
N ALA A 13 11.65 -15.43 -0.13
CA ALA A 13 11.09 -16.39 -1.08
C ALA A 13 9.66 -16.03 -1.48
N LEU A 14 8.89 -15.42 -0.56
CA LEU A 14 7.55 -14.89 -0.85
C LEU A 14 7.60 -13.62 -1.71
N ARG A 15 8.69 -12.84 -1.63
CA ARG A 15 8.89 -11.62 -2.45
C ARG A 15 9.50 -11.89 -3.81
N ALA A 16 10.24 -12.99 -3.97
CA ALA A 16 10.93 -13.32 -5.23
C ALA A 16 10.05 -13.18 -6.50
N PRO A 17 8.74 -13.54 -6.50
CA PRO A 17 7.90 -13.35 -7.68
C PRO A 17 7.66 -11.89 -8.08
N LEU A 18 7.85 -10.95 -7.15
CA LEU A 18 7.62 -9.51 -7.35
C LEU A 18 8.88 -8.77 -7.82
N GLU A 19 10.05 -9.41 -7.78
CA GLU A 19 11.32 -8.79 -8.16
C GLU A 19 11.30 -8.38 -9.65
N GLY A 20 11.69 -7.13 -9.91
CA GLY A 20 11.67 -6.53 -11.25
C GLY A 20 10.28 -6.33 -11.85
N ARG A 21 9.20 -6.64 -11.13
CA ARG A 21 7.82 -6.43 -11.58
C ARG A 21 7.32 -5.06 -11.17
N ARG A 22 6.35 -4.55 -11.92
CA ARG A 22 5.54 -3.40 -11.52
C ARG A 22 4.38 -3.91 -10.69
N VAL A 23 4.28 -3.46 -9.44
CA VAL A 23 3.24 -3.89 -8.51
C VAL A 23 2.18 -2.80 -8.38
N GLY A 24 0.91 -3.22 -8.49
CA GLY A 24 -0.24 -2.41 -8.10
C GLY A 24 -0.71 -2.86 -6.72
N LEU A 25 -0.84 -1.93 -5.77
CA LEU A 25 -1.24 -2.24 -4.40
C LEU A 25 -2.70 -1.85 -4.16
N VAL A 26 -3.55 -2.81 -3.78
CA VAL A 26 -4.88 -2.54 -3.25
C VAL A 26 -4.78 -2.49 -1.73
N ALA A 27 -5.06 -1.34 -1.12
CA ALA A 27 -5.01 -1.21 0.34
C ALA A 27 -5.96 -0.12 0.83
N HIS A 28 -6.14 -0.07 2.15
CA HIS A 28 -6.96 0.90 2.85
C HIS A 28 -6.26 1.28 4.17
N PRO A 29 -6.76 2.25 4.97
CA PRO A 29 -5.99 2.80 6.08
C PRO A 29 -5.57 1.79 7.17
N ALA A 30 -6.32 0.68 7.32
CA ALA A 30 -5.94 -0.39 8.27
C ALA A 30 -5.02 -1.46 7.66
N SER A 31 -4.55 -1.27 6.42
CA SER A 31 -3.55 -2.12 5.77
C SER A 31 -2.17 -1.80 6.35
N VAL A 32 -1.97 -2.19 7.61
CA VAL A 32 -0.74 -1.93 8.38
C VAL A 32 -0.07 -3.22 8.84
N THR A 33 1.23 -3.15 9.07
CA THR A 33 2.05 -4.19 9.73
C THR A 33 1.70 -4.32 11.21
N ALA A 34 2.28 -5.31 11.88
CA ALA A 34 2.10 -5.52 13.33
C ALA A 34 2.55 -4.32 14.19
N ASP A 35 3.46 -3.48 13.69
CA ASP A 35 3.94 -2.25 14.34
C ASP A 35 3.21 -0.99 13.86
N LEU A 36 2.09 -1.15 13.13
CA LEU A 36 1.24 -0.07 12.60
C LEU A 36 1.88 0.75 11.48
N THR A 37 2.96 0.27 10.86
CA THR A 37 3.50 0.85 9.62
C THR A 37 2.56 0.55 8.45
N HIS A 38 2.22 1.56 7.64
CA HIS A 38 1.36 1.35 6.48
C HIS A 38 2.02 0.44 5.44
N SER A 39 1.22 -0.44 4.81
CA SER A 39 1.71 -1.46 3.87
C SER A 39 2.48 -0.87 2.68
N VAL A 40 2.11 0.34 2.23
CA VAL A 40 2.86 1.07 1.19
C VAL A 40 4.30 1.26 1.62
N ASP A 41 4.51 1.90 2.77
CA ASP A 41 5.83 2.31 3.23
C ASP A 41 6.66 1.06 3.55
N ALA A 42 6.03 0.04 4.13
CA ALA A 42 6.68 -1.22 4.48
C ALA A 42 7.13 -2.03 3.25
N LEU A 43 6.32 -2.08 2.19
CA LEU A 43 6.68 -2.75 0.93
C LEU A 43 7.73 -1.98 0.13
N MET A 44 7.64 -0.64 0.11
CA MET A 44 8.66 0.22 -0.51
C MET A 44 10.01 0.03 0.18
N ALA A 45 10.04 0.00 1.52
CA ALA A 45 11.25 -0.28 2.29
C ALA A 45 11.80 -1.69 2.05
N ALA A 46 10.93 -2.65 1.75
CA ALA A 46 11.31 -4.02 1.38
C ALA A 46 11.77 -4.16 -0.08
N GLY A 47 11.87 -3.07 -0.84
CA GLY A 47 12.35 -3.05 -2.23
C GLY A 47 11.30 -3.46 -3.27
N VAL A 48 10.02 -3.49 -2.91
CA VAL A 48 8.95 -3.78 -3.87
C VAL A 48 8.68 -2.53 -4.71
N ASN A 49 8.68 -2.69 -6.03
CA ASN A 49 8.43 -1.59 -6.98
C ASN A 49 6.92 -1.35 -7.15
N ILE A 50 6.33 -0.59 -6.22
CA ILE A 50 4.95 -0.13 -6.31
C ILE A 50 4.88 1.00 -7.33
N THR A 51 4.02 0.82 -8.34
CA THR A 51 3.84 1.79 -9.44
C THR A 51 2.42 2.35 -9.54
N ALA A 52 1.50 1.82 -8.74
CA ALA A 52 0.14 2.34 -8.57
C ALA A 52 -0.44 1.82 -7.25
N ALA A 53 -1.33 2.59 -6.65
CA ALA A 53 -2.16 2.13 -5.53
C ALA A 53 -3.64 2.33 -5.82
N PHE A 54 -4.48 1.51 -5.18
CA PHE A 54 -5.92 1.52 -5.32
C PHE A 54 -6.52 1.52 -3.93
N GLY A 55 -7.16 2.63 -3.55
CA GLY A 55 -7.85 2.81 -2.28
C GLY A 55 -9.35 2.63 -2.45
N PRO A 56 -10.08 2.05 -1.48
CA PRO A 56 -11.54 2.11 -1.46
C PRO A 56 -12.03 3.54 -1.13
N GLN A 57 -13.34 3.77 -1.16
CA GLN A 57 -14.04 5.06 -0.94
C GLN A 57 -13.64 5.89 0.31
N HIS A 58 -12.82 5.36 1.22
CA HIS A 58 -12.30 6.06 2.40
C HIS A 58 -10.82 6.47 2.29
N GLY A 59 -10.26 6.43 1.07
CA GLY A 59 -8.88 6.84 0.78
C GLY A 59 -7.83 5.84 1.24
N MET A 60 -6.62 5.94 0.66
CA MET A 60 -5.52 4.99 0.91
C MET A 60 -4.89 5.15 2.30
N LYS A 61 -4.69 6.39 2.78
CA LYS A 61 -4.06 6.70 4.08
C LYS A 61 -5.01 7.29 5.14
N GLY A 62 -6.30 7.42 4.81
CA GLY A 62 -7.33 7.84 5.77
C GLY A 62 -7.48 9.36 5.91
N ASP A 63 -6.98 10.14 4.96
CA ASP A 63 -7.04 11.61 4.98
C ASP A 63 -8.47 12.19 4.79
N LEU A 64 -9.46 11.35 4.49
CA LEU A 64 -10.86 11.74 4.28
C LEU A 64 -11.75 11.00 5.28
N GLN A 65 -12.09 11.69 6.37
CA GLN A 65 -13.23 11.32 7.21
C GLN A 65 -14.45 12.17 6.82
N ASP A 66 -15.59 11.48 6.80
CA ASP A 66 -16.96 11.93 6.49
C ASP A 66 -17.39 12.07 5.01
N ASN A 67 -18.52 11.41 4.74
CA ASN A 67 -19.41 11.48 3.57
C ASN A 67 -18.96 10.86 2.24
N MET A 68 -19.33 9.59 2.04
CA MET A 68 -19.73 8.92 0.78
C MET A 68 -19.43 9.66 -0.56
N MET A 69 -18.17 9.99 -0.81
CA MET A 69 -17.65 10.47 -2.09
C MET A 69 -16.33 9.77 -2.35
N GLU A 70 -16.18 9.25 -3.56
CA GLU A 70 -14.89 8.75 -4.05
C GLU A 70 -13.82 9.84 -3.89
N SER A 71 -12.64 9.43 -3.44
CA SER A 71 -11.51 10.35 -3.36
C SER A 71 -11.07 10.63 -4.80
N PRO A 72 -10.78 11.87 -5.20
CA PRO A 72 -10.21 12.09 -6.52
C PRO A 72 -8.87 11.35 -6.65
N ASP A 73 -8.58 10.84 -7.84
CA ASP A 73 -7.25 10.31 -8.16
C ASP A 73 -6.17 11.34 -7.78
N TYR A 74 -5.09 10.88 -7.18
CA TYR A 74 -3.99 11.74 -6.77
C TYR A 74 -2.64 11.06 -6.99
N THR A 75 -1.57 11.84 -6.89
CA THR A 75 -0.21 11.31 -6.91
C THR A 75 0.29 11.20 -5.47
N ASP A 76 0.75 10.02 -5.05
CA ASP A 76 1.30 9.83 -3.71
C ASP A 76 2.42 10.87 -3.46
N PRO A 77 2.33 11.68 -2.39
CA PRO A 77 3.25 12.80 -2.19
C PRO A 77 4.66 12.38 -1.78
N VAL A 78 4.85 11.13 -1.35
CA VAL A 78 6.14 10.61 -0.88
C VAL A 78 6.87 9.88 -1.99
N TYR A 79 6.15 9.05 -2.74
CA TYR A 79 6.71 8.10 -3.71
C TYR A 79 6.36 8.43 -5.17
N GLY A 80 5.44 9.37 -5.41
CA GLY A 80 5.17 9.90 -6.75
C GLY A 80 4.38 8.97 -7.68
N PHE A 81 3.87 7.84 -7.20
CA PHE A 81 3.02 6.95 -8.01
C PHE A 81 1.55 7.39 -7.98
N PRO A 82 0.76 7.09 -9.03
CA PRO A 82 -0.67 7.37 -9.04
C PRO A 82 -1.44 6.50 -8.04
N VAL A 83 -2.39 7.12 -7.35
CA VAL A 83 -3.37 6.48 -6.47
C VAL A 83 -4.75 6.68 -7.06
N PHE A 84 -5.46 5.57 -7.28
CA PHE A 84 -6.80 5.53 -7.83
C PHE A 84 -7.81 5.19 -6.73
N SER A 85 -9.01 5.79 -6.78
CA SER A 85 -10.11 5.53 -5.84
C SER A 85 -11.29 4.79 -6.47
#